data_AF-S7SW18-F1
#
_entry.id   AF-S7SW18-F1
#
_cell.length_a   1.000
_cell.length_b   1.000
_cell.length_c   1.000
_cell.angle_alpha   90.00
_cell.angle_beta   90.00
_cell.angle_gamma   90.00
#
_symmetry.space_group_name_H-M   'P 1'
#
loop_
_entity.id
_entity.type
_entity.pdbx_description
1 polymer ?
#
loop_
_entity_poly.entity_id
_entity_poly.type
_entity_poly.pdbx_seq_one_letter_code
_entity_poly.pdbx_strand_id
1 'polypeptide(L)'
;MAESKVEQEMQASWWQWLLFVIVIPSAFAASFLLLILNIAGVDVAKAAKQWTIKAPFVSEWINWSKREKALQKTIEAQQQTINQQKRTIADQQKQIKQLKNELAAKEKEIAQLSAPSGKTDAQAEPVDEPALTEEDVVGMYDAMSEKQAAAILAELPESEALRVLSQIDGDKAAAILEQMPAGQAAKLLASLSKRAMGKEAAE
;
A
#
# COMPACT_ATOMS: atom_id res chain seq x y z
N MET A 1 -38.64 -2.51 -36.45
CA MET A 1 -37.52 -1.93 -37.24
C MET A 1 -37.94 -0.77 -38.16
N ALA A 2 -39.25 -0.47 -38.33
CA ALA A 2 -39.71 0.67 -39.14
C ALA A 2 -39.76 2.00 -38.36
N GLU A 3 -40.05 1.95 -37.06
CA GLU A 3 -40.20 3.16 -36.22
C GLU A 3 -38.88 3.91 -36.00
N SER A 4 -37.76 3.21 -35.82
CA SER A 4 -36.44 3.83 -35.65
C SER A 4 -35.93 4.56 -36.90
N LYS A 5 -36.48 4.23 -38.09
CA LYS A 5 -36.06 4.85 -39.35
C LYS A 5 -36.80 6.16 -39.61
N VAL A 6 -38.10 6.21 -39.31
CA VAL A 6 -38.94 7.40 -39.48
C VAL A 6 -38.50 8.54 -38.54
N GLU A 7 -38.12 8.23 -37.30
CA GLU A 7 -37.61 9.22 -36.34
C GLU A 7 -36.25 9.82 -36.75
N GLN A 8 -35.37 9.03 -37.36
CA GLN A 8 -34.08 9.53 -37.87
C GLN A 8 -34.25 10.49 -39.05
N GLU A 9 -35.19 10.22 -39.96
CA GLU A 9 -35.40 11.09 -41.14
C GLU A 9 -36.09 12.41 -40.74
N MET A 10 -36.97 12.40 -39.74
CA MET A 10 -37.58 13.62 -39.19
C MET A 10 -36.61 14.46 -38.36
N GLN A 11 -35.73 13.84 -37.57
CA GLN A 11 -34.69 14.56 -36.84
C GLN A 11 -33.64 15.18 -37.78
N ALA A 12 -33.24 14.49 -38.86
CA ALA A 12 -32.34 15.08 -39.83
C ALA A 12 -32.96 16.30 -40.54
N SER A 13 -34.26 16.26 -40.86
CA SER A 13 -34.96 17.31 -41.61
C SER A 13 -35.00 18.67 -40.90
N TRP A 14 -35.23 18.72 -39.57
CA TRP A 14 -35.28 20.01 -38.86
C TRP A 14 -33.89 20.60 -38.62
N TRP A 15 -32.86 19.77 -38.38
CA TRP A 15 -31.47 20.24 -38.29
C TRP A 15 -30.96 20.75 -39.64
N GLN A 16 -31.33 20.08 -40.74
CA GLN A 16 -31.03 20.53 -42.10
C GLN A 16 -31.72 21.86 -42.43
N TRP A 17 -32.99 22.03 -42.04
CA TRP A 17 -33.71 23.29 -42.21
C TRP A 17 -33.09 24.42 -41.41
N LEU A 18 -32.75 24.18 -40.14
CA LEU A 18 -32.08 25.17 -39.29
C LEU A 18 -30.70 25.56 -39.84
N LEU A 19 -29.93 24.59 -40.33
CA LEU A 19 -28.63 24.85 -40.94
C LEU A 19 -28.79 25.67 -42.23
N PHE A 20 -29.72 25.31 -43.11
CA PHE A 20 -29.88 25.99 -44.40
C PHE A 20 -30.51 27.38 -44.28
N VAL A 21 -31.48 27.58 -43.38
CA VAL A 21 -32.20 28.86 -43.22
C VAL A 21 -31.49 29.83 -42.29
N ILE A 22 -30.77 29.34 -41.28
CA ILE A 22 -30.12 30.20 -40.27
C ILE A 22 -28.60 30.19 -40.44
N VAL A 23 -27.96 29.01 -40.49
CA VAL A 23 -26.49 28.90 -40.47
C VAL A 23 -25.86 29.36 -41.79
N ILE A 24 -26.38 28.94 -42.94
CA ILE A 24 -25.80 29.33 -44.25
C ILE A 24 -25.90 30.85 -44.49
N PRO A 25 -27.06 31.51 -44.31
CA PRO A 25 -27.14 32.97 -44.45
C PRO A 25 -26.29 33.71 -43.42
N SER A 26 -26.20 33.20 -42.18
CA SER A 26 -25.33 33.79 -41.15
C SER A 26 -23.84 33.66 -41.51
N ALA A 27 -23.40 32.52 -42.01
CA ALA A 27 -22.03 32.31 -42.47
C ALA A 27 -21.66 33.20 -43.66
N PHE A 28 -22.60 33.40 -44.58
CA PHE A 28 -22.44 34.33 -45.70
C PHE A 28 -22.33 35.78 -45.19
N ALA A 29 -23.23 36.21 -44.31
CA ALA A 29 -23.17 37.53 -43.67
C ALA A 29 -21.85 37.76 -42.91
N ALA A 30 -21.36 36.74 -42.18
CA ALA A 30 -20.08 36.78 -41.49
C ALA A 30 -18.90 36.94 -42.48
N SER A 31 -18.96 36.26 -43.63
CA SER A 31 -17.94 36.39 -44.68
C SER A 31 -17.90 37.80 -45.29
N PHE A 32 -19.06 38.41 -45.55
CA PHE A 32 -19.14 39.81 -45.97
C PHE A 32 -18.61 40.76 -44.90
N LEU A 33 -18.96 40.54 -43.64
CA LEU A 33 -18.45 41.34 -42.53
C LEU A 33 -16.92 41.25 -42.44
N LEU A 34 -16.34 40.06 -42.62
CA LEU A 34 -14.89 39.87 -42.65
C LEU A 34 -14.22 40.60 -43.83
N LEU A 35 -14.82 40.57 -45.03
CA LEU A 35 -14.32 41.33 -46.18
C LEU A 35 -14.31 42.83 -45.90
N ILE A 36 -15.39 43.37 -45.33
CA ILE A 36 -15.51 44.79 -44.97
C ILE A 36 -14.47 45.17 -43.91
N LEU A 37 -14.31 44.36 -42.86
CA LEU A 37 -13.33 44.60 -41.80
C LEU A 37 -11.89 44.57 -42.32
N ASN A 38 -11.59 43.64 -43.24
CA ASN A 38 -10.28 43.53 -43.88
C ASN A 38 -9.97 44.77 -44.74
N ILE A 39 -10.94 45.22 -45.55
CA ILE A 39 -10.80 46.43 -46.38
C ILE A 39 -10.69 47.70 -45.51
N ALA A 40 -11.40 47.75 -44.39
CA ALA A 40 -11.36 48.86 -43.43
C ALA A 40 -10.08 48.88 -42.56
N GLY A 41 -9.17 47.92 -42.72
CA GLY A 41 -7.94 47.82 -41.95
C GLY A 41 -8.15 47.47 -40.46
N VAL A 42 -9.31 46.91 -40.11
CA VAL A 42 -9.63 46.51 -38.73
C VAL A 42 -9.02 45.13 -38.45
N ASP A 43 -8.28 45.03 -37.34
CA ASP A 43 -7.75 43.75 -36.86
C ASP A 43 -8.89 42.81 -36.42
N VAL A 44 -9.16 41.82 -37.27
CA VAL A 44 -10.20 40.80 -37.10
C VAL A 44 -10.01 40.02 -35.78
N ALA A 45 -8.77 39.75 -35.36
CA ALA A 45 -8.49 39.03 -34.11
C ALA A 45 -8.84 39.88 -32.88
N LYS A 46 -8.60 41.20 -32.95
CA LYS A 46 -8.97 42.14 -31.88
C LYS A 46 -10.49 42.33 -31.78
N ALA A 47 -11.19 42.45 -32.91
CA ALA A 47 -12.65 42.55 -32.97
C ALA A 47 -13.31 41.27 -32.42
N ALA A 48 -12.81 40.09 -32.81
CA ALA A 48 -13.31 38.81 -32.29
C ALA A 48 -13.12 38.69 -30.76
N LYS A 49 -11.96 39.10 -30.22
CA LYS A 49 -11.70 39.11 -28.77
C LYS A 49 -12.66 40.03 -28.01
N GLN A 50 -12.94 41.24 -28.53
CA GLN A 50 -13.88 42.17 -27.88
C GLN A 50 -15.31 41.66 -27.88
N TRP A 51 -15.74 41.00 -28.96
CA TRP A 51 -17.08 40.43 -29.07
C TRP A 51 -17.25 39.20 -28.17
N THR A 52 -16.20 38.38 -28.05
CA THR A 52 -16.16 37.20 -27.16
C THR A 52 -16.37 37.57 -25.68
N ILE A 53 -15.86 38.73 -25.24
CA ILE A 53 -15.98 39.19 -23.84
C ILE A 53 -17.38 39.74 -23.54
N LYS A 54 -18.11 40.25 -24.54
CA LYS A 54 -19.41 40.91 -24.35
C LYS A 54 -20.62 39.98 -24.50
N ALA A 55 -20.43 38.77 -25.02
CA ALA A 55 -21.52 37.80 -25.20
C ALA A 55 -21.67 36.91 -23.95
N PRO A 56 -22.78 37.02 -23.18
CA PRO A 56 -22.96 36.26 -21.93
C PRO A 56 -22.87 34.74 -22.15
N PHE A 57 -23.44 34.24 -23.25
CA PHE A 57 -23.46 32.80 -23.59
C PHE A 57 -22.09 32.22 -23.99
N VAL A 58 -21.17 33.02 -24.54
CA VAL A 58 -19.85 32.51 -24.98
C VAL A 58 -18.92 32.25 -23.78
N SER A 59 -19.09 33.03 -22.71
CA SER A 59 -18.32 32.86 -21.48
C SER A 59 -18.58 31.51 -20.80
N GLU A 60 -19.83 31.04 -20.81
CA GLU A 60 -20.22 29.74 -20.25
C GLU A 60 -19.58 28.58 -21.03
N TRP A 61 -19.58 28.67 -22.37
CA TRP A 61 -18.96 27.65 -23.24
C TRP A 61 -17.45 27.53 -23.00
N ILE A 62 -16.74 28.65 -22.87
CA ILE A 62 -15.30 28.66 -22.58
C ILE A 62 -15.02 28.06 -21.20
N ASN A 63 -15.85 28.39 -20.20
CA ASN A 63 -15.73 27.83 -18.86
C ASN A 63 -16.03 26.32 -18.83
N TRP A 64 -16.97 25.86 -19.65
CA TRP A 64 -17.26 24.44 -19.82
C TRP A 64 -16.09 23.69 -20.47
N SER A 65 -15.54 24.21 -21.57
CA SER A 65 -14.36 23.61 -22.22
C SER A 65 -13.11 23.58 -21.31
N LYS A 66 -12.92 24.62 -20.48
CA LYS A 66 -11.86 24.62 -19.46
C LYS A 66 -12.10 23.54 -18.39
N ARG A 67 -13.34 23.38 -17.92
CA ARG A 67 -13.70 22.34 -16.95
C ARG A 67 -13.51 20.94 -17.52
N GLU A 68 -13.91 20.70 -18.77
CA GLU A 68 -13.74 19.42 -19.45
C GLU A 68 -12.25 19.05 -19.58
N LYS A 69 -11.41 20.00 -20.01
CA LYS A 69 -9.94 19.78 -20.06
C LYS A 69 -9.33 19.54 -18.69
N ALA A 70 -9.80 20.23 -17.65
CA ALA A 70 -9.33 20.00 -16.28
C ALA A 70 -9.72 18.60 -15.79
N LEU A 71 -10.96 18.17 -16.05
CA LEU A 71 -11.46 16.85 -15.71
C LEU A 71 -10.67 15.75 -16.43
N GLN A 72 -10.39 15.94 -17.72
CA GLN A 72 -9.61 14.99 -18.52
C GLN A 72 -8.19 14.84 -17.98
N LYS A 73 -7.52 15.94 -17.62
CA LYS A 73 -6.20 15.87 -16.94
C LYS A 73 -6.26 15.16 -15.59
N THR A 74 -7.31 15.38 -14.79
CA THR A 74 -7.49 14.68 -13.53
C THR A 74 -7.69 13.18 -13.73
N ILE A 75 -8.48 12.78 -14.73
CA ILE A 75 -8.71 11.38 -15.08
C ILE A 75 -7.41 10.73 -15.55
N GLU A 76 -6.64 11.39 -16.41
CA GLU A 76 -5.33 10.90 -16.87
C GLU A 76 -4.35 10.71 -15.70
N ALA A 77 -4.25 11.69 -14.81
CA ALA A 77 -3.41 11.61 -13.62
C ALA A 77 -3.83 10.46 -12.70
N GLN A 78 -5.13 10.31 -12.43
CA GLN A 78 -5.66 9.21 -11.63
C GLN A 78 -5.38 7.86 -12.29
N GLN A 79 -5.52 7.75 -13.61
CA GLN A 79 -5.22 6.51 -14.35
C GLN A 79 -3.74 6.16 -14.26
N GLN A 80 -2.84 7.14 -14.33
CA GLN A 80 -1.41 6.93 -14.11
C GLN A 80 -1.12 6.44 -12.68
N THR A 81 -1.75 7.04 -11.66
CA THR A 81 -1.63 6.60 -10.26
C THR A 81 -2.12 5.16 -10.09
N ILE A 82 -3.28 4.81 -10.66
CA ILE A 82 -3.83 3.45 -10.61
C ILE A 82 -2.85 2.47 -11.27
N ASN A 83 -2.28 2.81 -12.43
CA ASN A 83 -1.33 1.95 -13.12
C ASN A 83 -0.04 1.77 -12.32
N GLN A 84 0.46 2.83 -11.67
CA GLN A 84 1.62 2.74 -10.79
C GLN A 84 1.33 1.84 -9.58
N GLN A 85 0.20 2.05 -8.90
CA GLN A 85 -0.23 1.23 -7.78
C GLN A 85 -0.39 -0.24 -8.17
N LYS A 86 -0.96 -0.54 -9.34
CA LYS A 86 -1.06 -1.92 -9.86
C LYS A 86 0.31 -2.56 -10.05
N ARG A 87 1.30 -1.81 -10.57
CA ARG A 87 2.69 -2.30 -10.70
C ARG A 87 3.32 -2.58 -9.33
N THR A 88 3.17 -1.65 -8.38
CA THR A 88 3.66 -1.83 -7.01
C THR A 88 3.04 -3.06 -6.35
N ILE A 89 1.73 -3.27 -6.50
CA ILE A 89 1.04 -4.46 -5.97
C ILE A 89 1.59 -5.74 -6.61
N ALA A 90 1.80 -5.74 -7.94
CA ALA A 90 2.37 -6.90 -8.63
C ALA A 90 3.79 -7.23 -8.16
N ASP A 91 4.63 -6.22 -7.98
CA ASP A 91 6.00 -6.39 -7.46
C ASP A 91 5.99 -6.88 -6.01
N GLN A 92 5.14 -6.32 -5.15
CA GLN A 92 4.96 -6.77 -3.77
C GLN A 92 4.48 -8.23 -3.72
N GLN A 93 3.51 -8.62 -4.57
CA GLN A 93 3.07 -10.01 -4.67
C GLN A 93 4.18 -10.96 -5.11
N LYS A 94 5.06 -10.52 -6.03
CA LYS A 94 6.23 -11.30 -6.44
C LYS A 94 7.21 -11.48 -5.29
N GLN A 95 7.50 -10.42 -4.53
CA GLN A 95 8.36 -10.48 -3.34
C GLN A 95 7.77 -11.41 -2.28
N ILE A 96 6.47 -11.31 -2.00
CA ILE A 96 5.78 -12.21 -1.06
C ILE A 96 5.92 -13.67 -1.51
N LYS A 97 5.77 -13.97 -2.80
CA LYS A 97 5.96 -15.33 -3.32
C LYS A 97 7.41 -15.81 -3.15
N GLN A 98 8.39 -14.95 -3.41
CA GLN A 98 9.81 -15.30 -3.24
C GLN A 98 10.13 -15.59 -1.76
N LEU A 99 9.72 -14.70 -0.86
CA LEU A 99 9.90 -14.88 0.58
C LEU A 99 9.20 -16.15 1.08
N LYS A 100 7.98 -16.45 0.60
CA LYS A 100 7.29 -17.71 0.93
C LYS A 100 8.07 -18.95 0.47
N ASN A 101 8.65 -18.90 -0.73
CA ASN A 101 9.46 -20.02 -1.24
C ASN A 101 10.76 -20.19 -0.46
N GLU A 102 11.41 -19.08 -0.09
CA GLU A 102 12.61 -19.11 0.76
C GLU A 102 12.28 -19.65 2.16
N LEU A 103 11.16 -19.23 2.75
CA LEU A 103 10.71 -19.71 4.05
C LEU A 103 10.39 -21.21 3.99
N ALA A 104 9.71 -21.69 2.95
CA ALA A 104 9.46 -23.11 2.74
C ALA A 104 10.77 -23.91 2.53
N ALA A 105 11.76 -23.34 1.83
CA ALA A 105 13.06 -23.96 1.66
C ALA A 105 13.82 -24.05 3.00
N LYS A 106 13.76 -22.98 3.81
CA LYS A 106 14.35 -22.93 5.16
C LYS A 106 13.65 -23.87 6.13
N GLU A 107 12.34 -23.97 6.11
CA GLU A 107 11.59 -24.97 6.89
C GLU A 107 11.98 -26.40 6.49
N LYS A 108 12.17 -26.67 5.19
CA LYS A 108 12.64 -27.97 4.71
C LYS A 108 14.09 -28.25 5.13
N GLU A 109 14.94 -27.23 5.19
CA GLU A 109 16.32 -27.34 5.67
C GLU A 109 16.33 -27.63 7.18
N ILE A 110 15.54 -26.90 7.97
CA ILE A 110 15.34 -27.15 9.40
C ILE A 110 14.79 -28.57 9.61
N ALA A 111 13.74 -28.98 8.88
CA ALA A 111 13.19 -30.33 9.01
C ALA A 111 14.18 -31.45 8.65
N GLN A 112 15.13 -31.19 7.74
CA GLN A 112 16.21 -32.14 7.42
C GLN A 112 17.29 -32.17 8.49
N LEU A 113 17.65 -31.02 9.05
CA LEU A 113 18.63 -30.92 10.15
C LEU A 113 18.06 -31.46 11.47
N SER A 114 16.75 -31.31 11.68
CA SER A 114 16.02 -31.78 12.86
C SER A 114 15.46 -33.19 12.70
N ALA A 115 15.58 -33.82 11.53
CA ALA A 115 15.20 -35.21 11.36
C ALA A 115 16.17 -36.08 12.19
N PRO A 116 15.69 -36.84 13.19
CA PRO A 116 16.54 -37.77 13.90
C PRO A 116 17.11 -38.74 12.88
N SER A 117 18.45 -38.85 12.83
CA SER A 117 19.19 -39.79 12.00
C SER A 117 18.68 -41.21 12.23
N GLY A 118 17.66 -41.61 11.48
CA GLY A 118 17.13 -42.97 11.44
C GLY A 118 18.07 -43.87 10.66
N LYS A 119 19.27 -44.10 11.19
CA LYS A 119 20.17 -45.17 10.78
C LYS A 119 20.80 -45.79 12.02
N THR A 120 20.10 -46.83 12.49
CA THR A 120 20.69 -48.06 13.01
C THR A 120 21.71 -47.90 14.14
N ASP A 121 21.21 -48.12 15.36
CA ASP A 121 21.93 -48.77 16.44
C ASP A 121 22.67 -50.02 15.93
N ALA A 122 23.96 -49.89 15.63
CA ALA A 122 24.93 -50.97 15.71
C ALA A 122 26.35 -50.40 15.57
N GLN A 123 27.03 -50.30 16.72
CA GLN A 123 28.49 -50.25 16.92
C GLN A 123 29.23 -48.91 16.74
N ALA A 124 29.69 -48.41 17.91
CA ALA A 124 30.97 -47.72 18.21
C ALA A 124 31.22 -46.37 17.50
N GLU A 125 31.41 -45.22 18.16
CA GLU A 125 32.18 -44.79 19.34
C GLU A 125 31.53 -43.51 19.93
N PRO A 126 31.78 -43.10 21.19
CA PRO A 126 31.20 -41.88 21.74
C PRO A 126 31.91 -40.65 21.13
N VAL A 127 31.18 -39.85 20.36
CA VAL A 127 31.60 -38.49 20.05
C VAL A 127 30.82 -37.60 21.01
N ASP A 128 31.53 -37.01 21.98
CA ASP A 128 31.00 -35.96 22.87
C ASP A 128 30.57 -34.76 22.01
N GLU A 129 29.31 -34.72 21.58
CA GLU A 129 28.67 -33.43 21.32
C GLU A 129 28.41 -32.80 22.70
N PRO A 130 28.90 -31.58 22.98
CA PRO A 130 28.58 -30.92 24.23
C PRO A 130 27.06 -30.73 24.25
N ALA A 131 26.40 -31.42 25.17
CA ALA A 131 24.98 -31.21 25.41
C ALA A 131 24.79 -29.74 25.75
N LEU A 132 23.99 -29.03 24.96
CA LEU A 132 23.61 -27.64 25.24
C LEU A 132 23.07 -27.59 26.67
N THR A 133 23.81 -26.93 27.56
CA THR A 133 23.40 -26.83 28.95
C THR A 133 22.41 -25.68 29.13
N GLU A 134 21.73 -25.64 30.27
CA GLU A 134 20.89 -24.48 30.59
C GLU A 134 21.73 -23.19 30.68
N GLU A 135 22.99 -23.29 31.10
CA GLU A 135 23.92 -22.15 31.10
C GLU A 135 24.23 -21.64 29.68
N ASP A 136 24.35 -22.52 28.68
CA ASP A 136 24.57 -22.11 27.29
C ASP A 136 23.38 -21.29 26.76
N VAL A 137 22.16 -21.70 27.09
CA VAL A 137 20.93 -20.99 26.69
C VAL A 137 20.86 -19.62 27.36
N VAL A 138 21.18 -19.52 28.66
CA VAL A 138 21.25 -18.25 29.39
C VAL A 138 22.32 -17.33 28.77
N GLY A 139 23.49 -17.86 28.45
CA GLY A 139 24.57 -17.11 27.81
C GLY A 139 24.18 -16.51 26.45
N MET A 140 23.30 -17.17 25.68
CA MET A 140 22.76 -16.60 24.45
C MET A 140 21.88 -15.37 24.71
N TYR A 141 21.09 -15.38 25.79
CA TYR A 141 20.27 -14.24 26.21
C TYR A 141 21.09 -13.09 26.82
N ASP A 142 22.19 -13.40 27.51
CA ASP A 142 23.13 -12.39 28.00
C ASP A 142 23.88 -11.69 26.88
N ALA A 143 24.27 -12.45 25.84
CA ALA A 143 25.01 -11.94 24.69
C ALA A 143 24.16 -11.09 23.72
N MET A 144 22.83 -11.20 23.77
CA MET A 144 21.94 -10.39 22.93
C MET A 144 21.59 -9.05 23.57
N SER A 145 21.16 -8.10 22.74
CA SER A 145 20.67 -6.80 23.22
C SER A 145 19.38 -6.97 24.01
N GLU A 146 19.17 -6.12 25.02
CA GLU A 146 18.02 -6.14 25.93
C GLU A 146 16.71 -6.05 25.15
N LYS A 147 16.70 -5.25 24.08
CA LYS A 147 15.57 -5.09 23.16
C LYS A 147 15.24 -6.36 22.38
N GLN A 148 16.26 -7.10 21.92
CA GLN A 148 16.06 -8.35 21.19
C GLN A 148 15.62 -9.47 22.13
N ALA A 149 16.24 -9.58 23.30
CA ALA A 149 15.82 -10.49 24.35
C ALA A 149 14.36 -10.26 24.75
N ALA A 150 13.97 -8.99 24.96
CA ALA A 150 12.59 -8.63 25.29
C ALA A 150 11.60 -9.04 24.20
N ALA A 151 11.95 -8.82 22.93
CA ALA A 151 11.11 -9.21 21.80
C ALA A 151 10.95 -10.74 21.68
N ILE A 152 12.00 -11.50 21.95
CA ILE A 152 11.95 -12.98 21.91
C ILE A 152 11.16 -13.52 23.10
N LEU A 153 11.44 -13.05 24.32
CA LEU A 153 10.74 -13.49 25.53
C LEU A 153 9.24 -13.16 25.50
N ALA A 154 8.85 -12.06 24.84
CA ALA A 154 7.46 -11.66 24.65
C ALA A 154 6.66 -12.65 23.78
N GLU A 155 7.34 -13.39 22.91
CA GLU A 155 6.72 -14.39 22.02
C GLU A 155 6.78 -15.81 22.61
N LEU A 156 7.52 -16.01 23.70
CA LEU A 156 7.62 -17.31 24.36
C LEU A 156 6.43 -17.60 25.28
N PRO A 157 6.11 -18.89 25.51
CA PRO A 157 5.20 -19.28 26.57
C PRO A 157 5.66 -18.73 27.93
N GLU A 158 4.72 -18.26 28.75
CA GLU A 158 5.01 -17.60 30.03
C GLU A 158 5.94 -18.44 30.92
N SER A 159 5.73 -19.76 30.98
CA SER A 159 6.56 -20.67 31.77
C SER A 159 8.02 -20.74 31.32
N GLU A 160 8.27 -20.64 30.02
CA GLU A 160 9.62 -20.68 29.44
C GLU A 160 10.33 -19.34 29.62
N ALA A 161 9.61 -18.23 29.37
CA ALA A 161 10.12 -16.90 29.63
C ALA A 161 10.52 -16.72 31.11
N LEU A 162 9.71 -17.23 32.04
CA LEU A 162 10.02 -17.21 33.48
C LEU A 162 11.24 -18.04 33.84
N ARG A 163 11.45 -19.19 33.18
CA ARG A 163 12.64 -20.03 33.43
C ARG A 163 13.91 -19.29 33.04
N VAL A 164 13.93 -18.71 31.83
CA VAL A 164 15.07 -17.93 31.33
C VAL A 164 15.33 -16.71 32.22
N LEU A 165 14.30 -15.91 32.51
CA LEU A 165 14.43 -14.72 33.36
C LEU A 165 14.88 -15.05 34.79
N SER A 166 14.59 -16.25 35.31
CA SER A 166 15.03 -16.68 36.64
C SER A 166 16.49 -17.11 36.71
N GLN A 167 17.14 -17.29 35.55
CA GLN A 167 18.52 -17.77 35.44
C GLN A 167 19.50 -16.69 34.93
N ILE A 168 18.99 -15.60 34.34
CA ILE A 168 19.76 -14.42 33.95
C ILE A 168 20.01 -13.51 35.18
N ASP A 169 21.12 -12.76 35.16
CA ASP A 169 21.43 -11.74 36.16
C ASP A 169 20.30 -10.72 36.35
N GLY A 170 20.02 -10.36 37.60
CA GLY A 170 18.88 -9.51 37.96
C GLY A 170 18.86 -8.14 37.26
N ASP A 171 20.04 -7.52 37.08
CA ASP A 171 20.17 -6.23 36.39
C ASP A 171 19.85 -6.37 34.89
N LYS A 172 20.32 -7.46 34.25
CA LYS A 172 20.03 -7.75 32.85
C LYS A 172 18.55 -8.10 32.67
N ALA A 173 17.97 -8.90 33.56
CA ALA A 173 16.55 -9.22 33.55
C ALA A 173 15.67 -7.96 33.70
N ALA A 174 16.05 -7.03 34.59
CA ALA A 174 15.35 -5.75 34.74
C ALA A 174 15.43 -4.90 33.46
N ALA A 175 16.61 -4.79 32.84
CA ALA A 175 16.79 -4.04 31.60
C ALA A 175 16.01 -4.68 30.42
N ILE A 176 15.91 -6.00 30.37
CA ILE A 176 15.09 -6.72 29.40
C ILE A 176 13.59 -6.43 29.62
N LEU A 177 13.11 -6.48 30.87
CA LEU A 177 11.73 -6.16 31.20
C LEU A 177 11.38 -4.69 30.88
N GLU A 178 12.33 -3.77 31.01
CA GLU A 178 12.16 -2.36 30.62
C GLU A 178 11.92 -2.19 29.12
N GLN A 179 12.54 -3.03 28.29
CA GLN A 179 12.36 -3.00 26.83
C GLN A 179 11.11 -3.76 26.34
N MET A 180 10.34 -4.36 27.25
CA MET A 180 9.15 -5.14 26.95
C MET A 180 7.86 -4.28 27.07
N PRO A 181 6.77 -4.61 26.36
CA PRO A 181 5.48 -3.95 26.60
C PRO A 181 5.03 -4.05 28.06
N ALA A 182 4.62 -2.93 28.65
CA ALA A 182 4.31 -2.82 30.08
C ALA A 182 3.35 -3.90 30.62
N GLY A 183 2.34 -4.29 29.82
CA GLY A 183 1.40 -5.34 30.21
C GLY A 183 2.01 -6.74 30.28
N GLN A 184 3.03 -7.04 29.46
CA GLN A 184 3.72 -8.32 29.48
C GLN A 184 4.77 -8.35 30.59
N ALA A 185 5.53 -7.27 30.76
CA ALA A 185 6.48 -7.12 31.85
C ALA A 185 5.79 -7.26 33.23
N ALA A 186 4.63 -6.63 33.40
CA ALA A 186 3.85 -6.73 34.63
C ALA A 186 3.38 -8.18 34.92
N LYS A 187 2.99 -8.93 33.89
CA LYS A 187 2.59 -10.34 34.04
C LYS A 187 3.77 -11.21 34.49
N LEU A 188 4.91 -11.11 33.81
CA LEU A 188 6.10 -11.89 34.16
C LEU A 188 6.60 -11.55 35.56
N LEU A 189 6.64 -10.28 35.93
CA LEU A 189 7.05 -9.84 37.27
C LEU A 189 6.08 -10.32 38.37
N ALA A 190 4.77 -10.31 38.10
CA ALA A 190 3.77 -10.87 39.01
C ALA A 190 3.95 -12.39 39.18
N SER A 191 4.27 -13.12 38.11
CA SER A 191 4.50 -14.56 38.18
C SER A 191 5.82 -14.92 38.88
N LEU A 192 6.89 -14.14 38.68
CA LEU A 192 8.15 -14.29 39.42
C LEU A 192 7.97 -14.03 40.91
N SER A 193 7.30 -12.93 41.28
CA SER A 193 7.05 -12.60 42.69
C SER A 193 6.16 -13.63 43.37
N LYS A 194 5.11 -14.13 42.70
CA LYS A 194 4.27 -15.22 43.21
C LYS A 194 5.08 -16.50 43.45
N ARG A 195 6.02 -16.84 42.56
CA ARG A 195 6.89 -18.00 42.72
C ARG A 195 7.88 -17.82 43.87
N ALA A 196 8.42 -16.62 44.06
CA ALA A 196 9.30 -16.31 45.19
C ALA A 196 8.56 -16.44 46.53
N MET A 197 7.37 -15.81 46.66
CA MET A 197 6.55 -15.88 47.87
C MET A 197 6.00 -17.29 48.15
N GLY A 198 5.68 -18.06 47.11
CA GLY A 198 5.22 -19.44 47.26
C GLY A 198 6.31 -20.42 47.71
N LYS A 199 7.59 -20.10 47.47
CA LYS A 199 8.74 -20.90 47.92
C LYS A 199 9.03 -20.66 49.42
N GLU A 200 8.81 -19.44 49.91
CA GLU A 200 8.96 -19.07 51.33
C GLU A 200 7.86 -19.63 52.25
N ALA A 201 6.69 -19.98 51.71
CA ALA A 201 5.59 -20.56 52.49
C ALA A 201 5.65 -22.10 52.65
N ALA A 202 6.63 -22.74 51.99
CA ALA A 202 6.80 -24.20 51.95
C ALA A 202 8.08 -24.68 52.67
N GLU A 203 8.88 -23.76 53.23
CA GLU A 203 9.96 -24.01 54.19
C GLU A 203 9.50 -23.67 55.61
#